data_AF-T0KFC6-F1
#
_entry.id   AF-T0KFC6-F1
#
_cell.length_a   1.000
_cell.length_b   1.000
_cell.length_c   1.000
_cell.angle_alpha   90.00
_cell.angle_beta   90.00
_cell.angle_gamma   90.00
#
_symmetry.space_group_name_H-M   'P 1'
#
loop_
_entity.id
_entity.type
_entity.pdbx_description
1 polymer ?
#
loop_
_entity_poly.entity_id
_entity_poly.type
_entity_poly.pdbx_seq_one_letter_code
_entity_poly.pdbx_strand_id
1 'polypeptide(L)'
;MTQPDRGRVNIIEDIYGSNYGPELDVFAPGRDIISASHTSDTGTATKTGTSMAAPLVAGLVCYLRGLESGLGTPDAVTNRILELAIPDVVGDPKGSPNLLVNNGSGR
;
A
#
# COMPACT_ATOMS: atom_id res chain seq x y z
N MET A 1 23.54 -15.70 -13.76
CA MET A 1 23.14 -16.63 -12.69
C MET A 1 21.71 -16.27 -12.31
N THR A 2 20.75 -16.86 -13.01
CA THR A 2 19.30 -16.61 -12.85
C THR A 2 18.80 -17.39 -11.64
N GLN A 3 18.48 -16.69 -10.55
CA GLN A 3 17.97 -17.34 -9.35
C GLN A 3 16.52 -17.84 -9.56
N PRO A 4 16.22 -19.13 -9.28
CA PRO A 4 15.01 -19.81 -9.74
C PRO A 4 13.81 -19.68 -8.78
N ASP A 5 13.89 -18.78 -7.81
CA ASP A 5 13.06 -18.73 -6.60
C ASP A 5 12.41 -17.35 -6.40
N ARG A 6 11.74 -16.83 -7.43
CA ARG A 6 10.73 -15.75 -7.26
C ARG A 6 9.47 -16.24 -6.53
N GLY A 7 9.64 -17.08 -5.51
CA GLY A 7 8.65 -17.28 -4.47
C GLY A 7 8.48 -15.95 -3.74
N ARG A 8 7.23 -15.55 -3.51
CA ARG A 8 6.88 -14.31 -2.82
C ARG A 8 7.64 -14.25 -1.49
N VAL A 9 8.72 -13.46 -1.45
CA VAL A 9 9.39 -13.11 -0.20
C VAL A 9 8.40 -12.24 0.56
N ASN A 10 8.22 -12.48 1.86
CA ASN A 10 7.46 -11.57 2.69
C ASN A 10 8.21 -10.23 2.74
N ILE A 11 7.79 -9.25 1.95
CA ILE A 11 8.58 -8.03 1.66
C ILE A 11 8.46 -6.98 2.78
N ILE A 12 7.60 -7.26 3.77
CA ILE A 12 7.30 -6.38 4.88
C ILE A 12 7.49 -7.18 6.17
N GLU A 13 8.71 -7.05 6.72
CA GLU A 13 9.05 -7.50 8.05
C GLU A 13 8.69 -6.39 9.06
N ASP A 14 7.93 -6.75 10.10
CA ASP A 14 7.46 -5.89 11.20
C ASP A 14 6.51 -4.72 10.85
N ILE A 15 5.24 -4.87 11.29
CA ILE A 15 4.22 -3.81 11.41
C ILE A 15 4.56 -2.89 12.62
N TYR A 16 5.75 -2.30 12.64
CA TYR A 16 6.18 -1.43 13.73
C TYR A 16 5.32 -0.17 13.79
N GLY A 17 4.55 0.00 14.87
CA GLY A 17 3.73 1.19 15.11
C GLY A 17 2.47 1.31 14.26
N SER A 18 2.03 0.25 13.57
CA SER A 18 0.73 0.21 12.90
C SER A 18 -0.26 -0.67 13.67
N ASN A 19 -1.53 -0.26 13.67
CA ASN A 19 -2.62 -1.08 14.16
C ASN A 19 -2.81 -2.31 13.26
N TYR A 20 -3.47 -3.33 13.80
CA TYR A 20 -3.77 -4.59 13.16
C TYR A 20 -5.13 -5.10 13.64
N GLY A 21 -5.73 -6.01 12.89
CA GLY A 21 -7.04 -6.58 13.18
C GLY A 21 -7.87 -6.82 11.91
N PRO A 22 -8.97 -7.59 12.04
CA PRO A 22 -9.85 -7.90 10.92
C PRO A 22 -10.52 -6.66 10.30
N GLU A 23 -10.48 -5.51 10.99
CA GLU A 23 -11.02 -4.23 10.51
C GLU A 23 -10.11 -3.53 9.48
N LEU A 24 -8.88 -4.01 9.28
CA LEU A 24 -7.96 -3.44 8.30
C LEU A 24 -8.33 -3.90 6.88
N ASP A 25 -8.50 -3.00 5.93
CA ASP A 25 -8.78 -3.40 4.54
C ASP A 25 -7.54 -3.90 3.80
N VAL A 26 -6.43 -3.16 3.91
CA VAL A 26 -5.21 -3.37 3.11
C VAL A 26 -3.99 -2.71 3.73
N PHE A 27 -2.82 -3.29 3.52
CA PHE A 27 -1.51 -2.72 3.84
C PHE A 27 -0.96 -1.88 2.69
N ALA A 28 -0.18 -0.85 3.03
CA ALA A 28 0.58 -0.05 2.07
C ALA A 28 1.94 0.35 2.66
N PRO A 29 2.93 0.74 1.84
CA PRO A 29 4.22 1.18 2.33
C PRO A 29 4.08 2.34 3.34
N GLY A 30 4.49 2.12 4.58
CA GLY A 30 4.36 3.11 5.66
C GLY A 30 5.65 3.40 6.41
N ARG A 31 6.74 2.69 6.10
CA ARG A 31 8.05 2.82 6.75
C ARG A 31 9.04 3.50 5.81
N ASP A 32 9.80 4.44 6.35
CA ASP A 32 10.88 5.17 5.68
C ASP A 32 10.43 5.80 4.35
N ILE A 33 9.23 6.39 4.37
CA ILE A 33 8.63 7.04 3.20
C ILE A 33 9.21 8.44 3.07
N ILE A 34 9.88 8.68 1.94
CA ILE A 34 10.41 9.99 1.56
C ILE A 34 9.30 10.80 0.89
N SER A 35 9.06 12.01 1.37
CA SER A 35 8.13 12.96 0.75
C SER A 35 8.57 14.40 0.99
N ALA A 36 7.82 15.36 0.46
CA ALA A 36 8.06 16.78 0.63
C ALA A 36 8.02 17.19 2.11
N SER A 37 8.82 18.20 2.45
CA SER A 37 8.90 18.81 3.79
C SER A 37 8.48 20.26 3.73
N HIS A 38 7.80 20.75 4.79
CA HIS A 38 7.41 22.17 4.90
C HIS A 38 8.61 23.11 5.15
N THR A 39 9.82 22.57 5.34
CA THR A 39 10.99 23.35 5.78
C THR A 39 11.61 24.21 4.67
N SER A 40 11.36 23.87 3.40
CA SER A 40 11.71 24.67 2.23
C SER A 40 10.98 24.15 0.98
N ASP A 41 10.95 24.94 -0.09
CA ASP A 41 10.29 24.60 -1.36
C ASP A 41 10.91 23.39 -2.09
N THR A 42 12.13 22.99 -1.69
CA THR A 42 12.84 21.81 -2.22
C THR A 42 13.12 20.76 -1.13
N GLY A 43 12.58 20.98 0.07
CA GLY A 43 12.85 20.14 1.23
C GLY A 43 12.19 18.78 1.14
N THR A 44 12.87 17.75 1.63
CA THR A 44 12.34 16.40 1.80
C THR A 44 12.42 15.95 3.24
N ALA A 45 11.53 15.05 3.65
CA ALA A 45 11.57 14.37 4.94
C ALA A 45 11.29 12.88 4.75
N THR A 46 11.96 12.05 5.55
CA THR A 46 11.68 10.62 5.66
C THR A 46 10.86 10.40 6.92
N LYS A 47 9.68 9.77 6.79
CA LYS A 47 8.76 9.53 7.91
C LYS A 47 8.22 8.10 7.87
N THR A 48 7.83 7.62 9.05
CA THR A 48 7.27 6.29 9.25
C THR A 48 5.94 6.41 10.01
N GLY A 49 4.91 5.73 9.52
CA GLY A 49 3.60 5.63 10.17
C GLY A 49 2.46 5.28 9.19
N THR A 50 1.31 4.92 9.74
CA THR A 50 0.08 4.71 8.95
C THR A 50 -0.37 5.98 8.22
N SER A 51 -0.02 7.16 8.75
CA SER A 51 -0.20 8.45 8.07
C SER A 51 0.62 8.59 6.77
N MET A 52 1.64 7.76 6.56
CA MET A 52 2.39 7.71 5.29
C MET A 52 1.85 6.61 4.36
N ALA A 53 1.29 5.54 4.92
CA ALA A 53 0.58 4.50 4.15
C ALA A 53 -0.73 5.02 3.55
N ALA A 54 -1.55 5.72 4.34
CA ALA A 54 -2.85 6.25 3.91
C ALA A 54 -2.79 7.15 2.64
N PRO A 55 -1.87 8.13 2.50
CA PRO A 55 -1.81 8.96 1.30
C PRO A 55 -1.37 8.17 0.04
N LEU A 56 -0.64 7.05 0.18
CA LEU A 56 -0.37 6.17 -0.97
C LEU A 56 -1.64 5.50 -1.47
N VAL A 57 -2.51 5.02 -0.56
CA VAL A 57 -3.82 4.46 -0.94
C VAL A 57 -4.73 5.54 -1.53
N ALA A 58 -4.73 6.75 -0.96
CA ALA A 58 -5.48 7.88 -1.53
C ALA A 58 -5.00 8.26 -2.94
N GLY A 59 -3.70 8.25 -3.18
CA GLY A 59 -3.12 8.44 -4.51
C GLY A 59 -3.54 7.32 -5.48
N LEU A 60 -3.58 6.07 -5.01
CA LEU A 60 -4.06 4.93 -5.80
C LEU A 60 -5.54 5.07 -6.18
N VAL A 61 -6.39 5.53 -5.27
CA VAL A 61 -7.80 5.86 -5.56
C VAL A 61 -7.89 6.87 -6.71
N CYS A 62 -7.15 7.97 -6.64
CA CYS A 62 -7.13 8.98 -7.69
C CYS A 62 -6.61 8.43 -9.03
N TYR A 63 -5.54 7.64 -8.99
CA TYR A 63 -4.97 6.98 -10.15
C TYR A 63 -5.98 6.07 -10.85
N LEU A 64 -6.62 5.16 -10.11
CA LEU A 64 -7.61 4.23 -10.66
C LEU A 64 -8.83 4.96 -11.20
N ARG A 65 -9.33 5.97 -10.49
CA ARG A 65 -10.48 6.78 -10.96
C ARG A 65 -10.17 7.59 -12.22
N GLY A 66 -8.91 7.99 -12.41
CA GLY A 66 -8.48 8.66 -13.65
C GLY A 66 -8.28 7.70 -14.82
N LEU A 67 -7.99 6.44 -14.55
CA LEU A 67 -7.66 5.43 -15.56
C LEU A 67 -8.87 4.59 -15.99
N GLU A 68 -9.75 4.23 -15.05
CA GLU A 68 -10.83 3.28 -15.25
C GLU A 68 -12.21 3.96 -15.10
N SER A 69 -13.12 3.65 -16.03
CA SER A 69 -14.52 4.09 -15.92
C SER A 69 -15.29 3.25 -14.90
N GLY A 70 -16.25 3.84 -14.19
CA GLY A 70 -17.16 3.12 -13.28
C GLY A 70 -16.75 3.12 -11.81
N LEU A 71 -15.60 3.70 -11.46
CA LEU A 71 -15.12 3.80 -10.07
C LEU A 71 -15.62 5.06 -9.34
N GLY A 72 -16.90 5.40 -9.53
CA GLY A 72 -17.50 6.64 -9.01
C GLY A 72 -17.88 6.60 -7.53
N THR A 73 -18.04 5.42 -6.94
CA THR A 73 -18.46 5.23 -5.55
C THR A 73 -17.31 4.72 -4.68
N PRO A 74 -17.35 4.95 -3.35
CA PRO A 74 -16.37 4.38 -2.42
C PRO A 74 -16.25 2.86 -2.55
N ASP A 75 -17.38 2.15 -2.56
CA ASP A 75 -17.38 0.68 -2.66
C ASP A 75 -16.76 0.19 -3.96
N ALA A 76 -17.03 0.85 -5.10
CA ALA A 76 -16.47 0.45 -6.38
C ALA A 76 -14.94 0.58 -6.40
N VAL A 77 -14.39 1.69 -5.89
CA VAL A 77 -12.94 1.87 -5.86
C VAL A 77 -12.26 1.01 -4.79
N THR A 78 -12.91 0.80 -3.63
CA THR A 78 -12.40 -0.10 -2.60
C THR A 78 -12.32 -1.53 -3.12
N ASN A 79 -13.38 -2.06 -3.73
CA ASN A 79 -13.38 -3.40 -4.31
C ASN A 79 -12.28 -3.53 -5.37
N ARG A 80 -12.10 -2.52 -6.21
CA ARG A 80 -11.05 -2.52 -7.22
C ARG A 80 -9.64 -2.56 -6.63
N ILE A 81 -9.40 -1.82 -5.55
CA ILE A 81 -8.12 -1.85 -4.81
C ILE A 81 -7.88 -3.25 -4.23
N LEU A 82 -8.90 -3.85 -3.62
CA LEU A 82 -8.80 -5.20 -3.04
C LEU A 82 -8.54 -6.27 -4.11
N GLU A 83 -9.16 -6.15 -5.29
CA GLU A 83 -8.91 -7.04 -6.44
C GLU A 83 -7.47 -6.97 -6.96
N LEU A 84 -6.87 -5.78 -6.94
CA LEU A 84 -5.51 -5.56 -7.42
C LEU A 84 -4.45 -5.93 -6.39
N ALA A 85 -4.80 -5.91 -5.10
CA ALA A 85 -3.87 -6.13 -4.01
C ALA A 85 -3.13 -7.47 -4.13
N ILE A 86 -1.86 -7.47 -3.74
CA ILE A 86 -1.02 -8.66 -3.73
C ILE A 86 -1.29 -9.41 -2.43
N PRO A 87 -1.80 -10.66 -2.48
CA PRO A 87 -2.04 -11.43 -1.27
C PRO A 87 -0.76 -12.12 -0.77
N ASP A 88 -0.71 -12.35 0.54
CA ASP A 88 0.26 -13.22 1.21
C ASP A 88 1.72 -12.77 1.05
N VAL A 89 1.96 -11.47 1.21
CA VAL A 89 3.31 -10.86 1.18
C VAL A 89 3.67 -10.09 2.44
N VAL A 90 2.71 -9.86 3.33
CA VAL A 90 2.93 -9.32 4.67
C VAL A 90 3.42 -10.45 5.56
N GLY A 91 4.62 -10.30 6.16
CA GLY A 91 5.27 -11.39 6.91
C GLY A 91 4.54 -11.79 8.18
N ASP A 92 4.03 -10.82 8.93
CA ASP A 92 3.19 -11.04 10.11
C ASP A 92 2.00 -10.06 10.07
N PRO A 93 0.87 -10.44 9.45
CA PRO A 93 -0.30 -9.56 9.36
C PRO A 93 -1.07 -9.41 10.69
N LYS A 94 -0.70 -10.15 11.75
CA LYS A 94 -1.32 -10.06 13.09
C LYS A 94 -2.86 -10.16 13.09
N GLY A 95 -3.40 -11.05 12.26
CA GLY A 95 -4.84 -11.29 12.14
C GLY A 95 -5.58 -10.33 11.20
N SER A 96 -4.88 -9.38 10.57
CA SER A 96 -5.40 -8.56 9.48
C SER A 96 -5.47 -9.33 8.16
N PRO A 97 -6.30 -8.89 7.19
CA PRO A 97 -6.21 -9.33 5.80
C PRO A 97 -4.79 -9.13 5.24
N ASN A 98 -4.17 -10.21 4.74
CA ASN A 98 -2.81 -10.17 4.19
C ASN A 98 -2.84 -9.67 2.73
N LEU A 99 -3.13 -8.38 2.57
CA LEU A 99 -3.27 -7.72 1.27
C LEU A 99 -2.35 -6.50 1.22
N LEU A 100 -1.48 -6.41 0.21
CA LEU A 100 -0.64 -5.23 -0.06
C LEU A 100 -1.16 -4.49 -1.30
N VAL A 101 -1.37 -3.18 -1.21
CA VAL A 101 -1.85 -2.38 -2.35
C VAL A 101 -0.95 -2.51 -3.60
N ASN A 102 -1.59 -2.48 -4.77
CA ASN A 102 -0.92 -2.54 -6.07
C ASN A 102 -1.72 -1.69 -7.08
N ASN A 103 -1.02 -0.99 -7.98
CA ASN A 103 -1.62 -0.13 -9.00
C ASN A 103 -1.95 -0.86 -10.32
N GLY A 104 -1.64 -2.16 -10.44
CA GLY A 104 -1.92 -2.97 -11.62
C GLY A 104 -1.03 -2.70 -12.83
N SER A 105 -0.02 -1.82 -12.74
CA SER A 105 0.77 -1.38 -13.90
C SER A 105 2.00 -2.24 -14.22
N GLY A 106 2.30 -3.26 -13.39
CA GLY A 106 3.49 -4.11 -13.50
C GLY A 106 3.23 -5.54 -13.99
N ARG A 107 2.17 -5.77 -14.77
CA ARG A 107 1.91 -7.05 -15.43
C ARG A 107 2.77 -7.22 -16.69
#